data_AF-A0A094AE65-F1
#
_entry.id   AF-A0A094AE65-F1
#
_cell.length_a   1.000
_cell.length_b   1.000
_cell.length_c   1.000
_cell.angle_alpha   90.00
_cell.angle_beta   90.00
_cell.angle_gamma   90.00
#
_symmetry.space_group_name_H-M   'P 1'
#
loop_
_entity.id
_entity.type
_entity.pdbx_description
1 polymer ?
#
loop_
_entity_poly.entity_id
_entity_poly.type
_entity_poly.pdbx_seq_one_letter_code
_entity_poly.pdbx_strand_id
1 'polypeptide(L)'
;ERYETVCNIGTGFSEEVLETLHTQLSATVIDRPKPFYEHSKVPAHQPDVWFEPRYVWEVRTADLTLSPKYRAAYGEGLDANKEKGVSLRFPRFIRVRDDKKVEEATGSRMVAEMYRRQESVGKGPAADDDFEY
;
A
#
# COMPACT_ATOMS: atom_id res chain seq x y z
N GLU A 1 -16.87 3.37 2.92
CA GLU A 1 -15.54 3.54 2.30
C GLU A 1 -14.71 2.29 2.60
N ARG A 2 -13.79 1.89 1.71
CA ARG A 2 -12.95 0.69 1.88
C ARG A 2 -11.48 1.10 1.85
N TYR A 3 -10.64 0.45 2.65
CA TYR A 3 -9.19 0.68 2.65
C TYR A 3 -8.48 -0.48 1.98
N GLU A 4 -7.75 -0.19 0.90
CA GLU A 4 -7.12 -1.19 0.05
C GLU A 4 -5.60 -1.23 0.27
N THR A 5 -5.07 -2.43 0.48
CA THR A 5 -3.62 -2.62 0.61
C THR A 5 -2.88 -2.28 -0.69
N VAL A 6 -1.79 -1.51 -0.57
CA VAL A 6 -0.98 -1.05 -1.73
C VAL A 6 0.50 -1.44 -1.64
N CYS A 7 1.08 -1.59 -0.46
CA CYS A 7 2.46 -2.05 -0.30
C CYS A 7 2.74 -2.51 1.13
N ASN A 8 3.87 -3.20 1.32
CA ASN A 8 4.54 -3.31 2.62
C ASN A 8 5.71 -2.31 2.61
N ILE A 9 6.04 -1.75 3.77
CA ILE A 9 7.11 -0.77 3.89
C ILE A 9 7.96 -1.05 5.13
N GLY A 10 9.28 -0.99 4.98
CA GLY A 10 10.24 -1.20 6.06
C GLY A 10 11.47 -0.29 5.96
N THR A 11 11.42 0.74 5.11
CA THR A 11 12.56 1.64 4.88
C THR A 11 12.11 3.10 4.90
N GLY A 12 13.04 4.00 5.21
CA GLY A 12 12.78 5.45 5.30
C GLY A 12 12.46 5.96 6.72
N PHE A 13 12.46 5.07 7.71
CA PHE A 13 12.26 5.44 9.11
C PHE A 13 13.61 5.65 9.82
N SER A 14 13.75 6.70 10.62
CA SER A 14 14.83 6.81 11.61
C SER A 14 14.46 5.99 12.85
N GLU A 15 15.44 5.72 13.72
CA GLU A 15 15.20 4.98 14.97
C GLU A 15 14.19 5.70 15.87
N GLU A 16 14.31 7.02 16.00
CA GLU A 16 13.40 7.82 16.84
C GLU A 16 11.96 7.81 16.30
N VAL A 17 11.81 7.83 14.97
CA VAL A 17 10.51 7.70 14.31
C VAL A 17 9.93 6.31 14.54
N LEU A 18 10.73 5.24 14.45
CA LEU A 18 10.26 3.88 14.71
C LEU A 18 9.76 3.72 16.15
N GLU A 19 10.48 4.22 17.15
CA GLU A 19 10.03 4.17 18.55
C GLU A 19 8.72 4.93 18.76
N THR A 20 8.60 6.10 18.14
CA THR A 20 7.39 6.93 18.22
C THR A 20 6.20 6.23 17.57
N LEU A 21 6.38 5.71 16.35
CA LEU A 21 5.33 4.99 15.62
C LEU A 21 4.94 3.70 16.34
N HIS A 22 5.89 2.95 16.90
CA HIS A 22 5.60 1.77 17.69
C HIS A 22 4.69 2.11 18.87
N THR A 23 5.02 3.15 19.63
CA THR A 23 4.20 3.61 20.76
C THR A 23 2.79 4.02 20.33
N GLN A 24 2.68 4.78 19.23
CA GLN A 24 1.40 5.25 18.70
C GLN A 24 0.52 4.12 18.16
N LEU A 25 1.10 3.24 17.35
CA LEU A 25 0.39 2.14 16.69
C LEU A 25 -0.03 1.07 17.70
N SER A 26 0.81 0.78 18.70
CA SER A 26 0.49 -0.18 19.77
C SER A 26 -0.80 0.18 20.51
N ALA A 27 -1.10 1.48 20.67
CA ALA A 27 -2.34 1.95 21.28
C ALA A 27 -3.58 1.79 20.37
N THR A 28 -3.41 1.41 19.11
CA THR A 28 -4.48 1.28 18.10
C THR A 28 -4.66 -0.14 17.59
N VAL A 29 -4.06 -1.13 18.26
CA VAL A 29 -4.14 -2.54 17.88
C VAL A 29 -5.58 -3.05 17.97
N ILE A 30 -5.96 -3.87 16.98
CA ILE A 30 -7.25 -4.57 16.94
C ILE A 30 -7.02 -6.06 16.70
N ASP A 31 -7.91 -6.89 17.25
CA ASP A 31 -7.76 -8.36 17.20
C ASP A 31 -7.93 -8.94 15.79
N ARG A 32 -8.72 -8.28 14.94
CA ARG A 32 -9.11 -8.79 13.61
C ARG A 32 -9.26 -7.64 12.61
N PRO A 33 -8.98 -7.89 11.31
CA PRO A 33 -9.23 -6.90 10.27
C PRO A 33 -10.70 -6.52 10.22
N LYS A 34 -10.98 -5.23 10.02
CA LYS A 34 -12.34 -4.75 9.83
C LYS A 34 -12.89 -5.18 8.46
N PRO A 35 -14.21 -5.40 8.31
CA PRO A 35 -14.80 -5.89 7.05
C PRO A 35 -14.56 -4.98 5.84
N PHE A 36 -14.26 -3.70 6.07
CA PHE A 36 -13.98 -2.73 5.02
C PHE A 36 -12.50 -2.64 4.62
N TYR A 37 -11.63 -3.48 5.21
CA TYR A 37 -10.25 -3.66 4.74
C TYR A 37 -10.21 -4.66 3.58
N GLU A 38 -9.63 -4.22 2.48
CA GLU A 38 -9.40 -5.03 1.29
C GLU A 38 -7.92 -5.39 1.20
N HIS A 39 -7.64 -6.66 1.48
CA HIS A 39 -6.29 -7.21 1.61
C HIS A 39 -6.22 -8.60 0.97
N SER A 40 -5.00 -9.08 0.73
CA SER A 40 -4.78 -10.46 0.28
C SER A 40 -5.43 -11.44 1.26
N LYS A 41 -5.92 -12.60 0.80
CA LYS A 41 -6.41 -13.69 1.66
C LYS A 41 -5.38 -14.80 1.86
N VAL A 42 -4.20 -14.65 1.26
CA VAL A 42 -3.07 -15.57 1.44
C VAL A 42 -2.52 -15.39 2.86
N PRO A 43 -2.37 -16.48 3.66
CA PRO A 43 -1.88 -16.38 5.04
C PRO A 43 -0.51 -15.70 5.16
N ALA A 44 0.43 -16.02 4.27
CA ALA A 44 1.78 -15.43 4.24
C ALA A 44 1.81 -13.92 3.94
N HIS A 45 0.68 -13.34 3.51
CA HIS A 45 0.58 -11.91 3.20
C HIS A 45 -0.19 -11.12 4.25
N GLN A 46 -0.63 -11.77 5.34
CA GLN A 46 -1.27 -11.07 6.44
C GLN A 46 -0.23 -10.35 7.30
N PRO A 47 -0.53 -9.16 7.83
CA PRO A 47 0.27 -8.59 8.90
C PRO A 47 0.12 -9.42 10.18
N ASP A 48 1.14 -9.41 11.02
CA ASP A 48 1.10 -10.03 12.34
C ASP A 48 0.12 -9.32 13.28
N VAL A 49 -0.03 -8.01 13.11
CA VAL A 49 -0.85 -7.13 13.95
C VAL A 49 -1.70 -6.23 13.08
N TRP A 50 -2.96 -6.06 13.46
CA TRP A 50 -3.91 -5.15 12.80
C TRP A 50 -4.09 -3.88 13.61
N PHE A 51 -4.34 -2.77 12.92
CA PHE A 51 -4.53 -1.44 13.54
C PHE A 51 -5.85 -0.81 13.10
N GLU A 52 -6.37 0.09 13.94
CA GLU A 52 -7.40 1.05 13.53
C GLU A 52 -6.86 1.99 12.43
N PRO A 53 -7.66 2.35 11.42
CA PRO A 53 -7.22 3.25 10.37
C PRO A 53 -7.25 4.67 10.94
N ARG A 54 -6.10 5.13 11.45
CA ARG A 54 -5.98 6.44 12.11
C ARG A 54 -4.90 7.33 11.51
N TYR A 55 -3.82 6.74 11.03
CA TYR A 55 -2.64 7.47 10.60
C TYR A 55 -2.50 7.47 9.09
N VAL A 56 -2.12 8.62 8.54
CA VAL A 56 -1.77 8.77 7.13
C VAL A 56 -0.29 9.06 7.04
N TRP A 57 0.41 8.33 6.19
CA TRP A 57 1.84 8.52 5.94
C TRP A 57 2.08 8.99 4.51
N GLU A 58 3.07 9.85 4.36
CA GLU A 58 3.62 10.21 3.06
C GLU A 58 4.68 9.19 2.68
N VAL A 59 4.49 8.54 1.53
CA VAL A 59 5.36 7.48 1.02
C VAL A 59 5.84 7.87 -0.37
N ARG A 60 7.14 7.74 -0.61
CA ARG A 60 7.75 7.91 -1.92
C ARG A 60 8.06 6.54 -2.52
N THR A 61 7.83 6.37 -3.81
CA THR A 61 8.10 5.14 -4.56
C THR A 61 8.89 5.48 -5.82
N ALA A 62 9.60 4.50 -6.38
CA ALA A 62 10.26 4.65 -7.68
C ALA A 62 9.26 4.50 -8.83
N ASP A 63 8.49 3.42 -8.80
CA ASP A 63 7.48 3.07 -9.79
C ASP A 63 6.25 2.44 -9.10
N LEU A 64 5.19 2.25 -9.86
CA LEU A 64 4.00 1.47 -9.54
C LEU A 64 3.93 0.27 -10.49
N THR A 65 3.66 -0.92 -9.96
CA THR A 65 3.59 -2.18 -10.72
C THR A 65 2.27 -2.90 -10.48
N LEU A 66 1.88 -3.79 -11.40
CA LEU A 66 0.74 -4.68 -11.15
C LEU A 66 1.15 -5.81 -10.20
N SER A 67 0.27 -6.13 -9.26
CA SER A 67 0.52 -7.19 -8.28
C SER A 67 -0.74 -8.01 -8.00
N PRO A 68 -0.64 -9.36 -7.93
CA PRO A 68 -1.74 -10.20 -7.50
C PRO A 68 -1.97 -10.14 -5.98
N LYS A 69 -0.99 -9.64 -5.20
CA LYS A 69 -1.02 -9.56 -3.73
C LYS A 69 -1.86 -8.39 -3.24
N TYR A 70 -1.67 -7.23 -3.84
CA TYR A 70 -2.28 -5.97 -3.39
C TYR A 70 -3.65 -5.74 -4.03
N ARG A 71 -4.46 -4.89 -3.39
CA ARG A 71 -5.86 -4.66 -3.77
C ARG A 71 -6.14 -3.22 -4.18
N ALA A 72 -5.18 -2.31 -4.01
CA ALA A 72 -5.31 -0.94 -4.47
C ALA A 72 -5.56 -0.91 -5.99
N ALA A 73 -6.54 -0.11 -6.41
CA ALA A 73 -6.92 0.04 -7.82
C ALA A 73 -7.33 -1.27 -8.52
N TYR A 74 -7.71 -2.29 -7.73
CA TYR A 74 -8.22 -3.54 -8.29
C TYR A 74 -9.53 -3.28 -9.04
N GLY A 75 -9.65 -3.80 -10.27
CA GLY A 75 -10.84 -3.59 -11.08
C GLY A 75 -10.92 -2.25 -11.82
N GLU A 76 -9.91 -1.37 -11.69
CA GLU A 76 -9.79 -0.10 -12.43
C GLU A 76 -9.39 -0.30 -13.92
N GLY A 77 -9.46 -1.53 -14.44
CA GLY A 77 -9.14 -1.84 -15.84
C GLY A 77 -7.65 -1.66 -16.19
N LEU A 78 -6.76 -1.78 -15.21
CA LEU A 78 -5.31 -1.73 -15.43
C LEU A 78 -4.71 -3.07 -15.88
N ASP A 79 -5.42 -4.15 -15.59
CA ASP A 79 -5.06 -5.52 -15.93
C ASP A 79 -6.16 -6.11 -16.83
N ALA A 80 -5.75 -6.74 -17.94
CA ALA A 80 -6.67 -7.33 -18.90
C ALA A 80 -7.49 -8.48 -18.27
N ASN A 81 -6.88 -9.20 -17.33
CA ASN A 81 -7.52 -10.32 -16.63
C ASN A 81 -8.34 -9.87 -15.41
N LYS A 82 -8.21 -8.61 -14.99
CA LYS A 82 -8.89 -8.04 -13.80
C LYS A 82 -8.60 -8.81 -12.51
N GLU A 83 -7.38 -9.35 -12.38
CA GLU A 83 -6.94 -10.16 -11.22
C GLU A 83 -5.85 -9.48 -10.41
N LYS A 84 -5.27 -8.39 -10.93
CA LYS A 84 -4.17 -7.66 -10.28
C LYS A 84 -4.60 -6.27 -9.79
N GLY A 85 -4.15 -5.92 -8.59
CA GLY A 85 -4.14 -4.55 -8.09
C GLY A 85 -2.79 -3.88 -8.40
N VAL A 86 -2.55 -2.72 -7.79
CA VAL A 86 -1.32 -1.95 -7.92
C VAL A 86 -0.47 -2.04 -6.66
N SER A 87 0.84 -2.17 -6.85
CA SER A 87 1.88 -2.15 -5.82
C SER A 87 2.83 -0.98 -6.01
N LEU A 88 3.48 -0.55 -4.92
CA LEU A 88 4.59 0.41 -4.96
C LEU A 88 5.94 -0.32 -5.06
N ARG A 89 6.84 0.11 -5.95
CA ARG A 89 8.21 -0.40 -6.09
C ARG A 89 9.20 0.47 -5.33
N PHE A 90 9.91 -0.13 -4.37
CA PHE A 90 10.82 0.55 -3.44
C PHE A 90 10.14 1.68 -2.64
N PRO A 91 9.05 1.39 -1.90
CA PRO A 91 8.39 2.38 -1.06
C PRO A 91 9.32 2.80 0.09
N ARG A 92 9.41 4.11 0.33
CA ARG A 92 10.16 4.73 1.43
C ARG A 92 9.28 5.70 2.19
N PHE A 93 9.26 5.56 3.52
CA PHE A 93 8.58 6.49 4.38
C PHE A 93 9.25 7.86 4.28
N ILE A 94 8.44 8.92 4.25
CA ILE A 94 8.91 10.30 4.23
C ILE A 94 8.55 10.98 5.55
N ARG A 95 7.26 10.96 5.93
CA ARG A 95 6.77 11.57 7.17
C ARG A 95 5.34 11.14 7.50
N VAL A 96 4.93 11.37 8.74
CA VAL A 96 3.53 11.32 9.16
C VAL A 96 2.80 12.56 8.64
N ARG A 97 1.53 12.38 8.24
CA ARG A 97 0.60 13.45 7.83
C ARG A 97 -0.43 13.65 8.93
N ASP A 98 -0.08 14.45 9.93
CA ASP A 98 -0.97 14.91 10.99
C ASP A 98 -2.04 15.89 10.48
N ASP A 99 -1.78 16.51 9.32
CA ASP A 99 -2.69 17.40 8.60
C ASP A 99 -3.76 16.70 7.76
N LYS A 100 -3.75 15.35 7.69
CA LYS A 100 -4.69 14.57 6.88
C LYS A 100 -5.44 13.53 7.69
N LYS A 101 -6.73 13.39 7.39
CA LYS A 101 -7.54 12.25 7.83
C LYS A 101 -7.42 11.07 6.87
N VAL A 102 -7.80 9.89 7.34
CA VAL A 102 -7.71 8.65 6.57
C VAL A 102 -8.59 8.67 5.30
N GLU A 103 -9.69 9.41 5.31
CA GLU A 103 -10.57 9.62 4.15
C GLU A 103 -9.94 10.56 3.10
N GLU A 104 -8.90 11.32 3.47
CA GLU A 104 -8.15 12.23 2.58
C GLU A 104 -6.85 11.61 2.05
N ALA A 105 -6.67 10.31 2.31
CA ALA A 105 -5.58 9.53 1.77
C ALA A 105 -5.70 9.36 0.25
N THR A 106 -4.62 8.90 -0.39
CA THR A 106 -4.61 8.66 -1.83
C THR A 106 -5.58 7.53 -2.19
N GLY A 107 -6.65 7.87 -2.91
CA GLY A 107 -7.67 6.92 -3.34
C GLY A 107 -7.23 6.04 -4.51
N SER A 108 -7.92 4.91 -4.68
CA SER A 108 -7.62 3.87 -5.69
C SER A 108 -7.59 4.41 -7.12
N ARG A 109 -8.53 5.31 -7.46
CA ARG A 109 -8.56 5.95 -8.78
C ARG A 109 -7.32 6.82 -9.04
N MET A 110 -6.80 7.51 -8.01
CA MET A 110 -5.57 8.29 -8.12
C MET A 110 -4.37 7.37 -8.34
N VAL A 111 -4.31 6.24 -7.62
CA VAL A 111 -3.26 5.22 -7.83
C VAL A 111 -3.32 4.67 -9.26
N ALA A 112 -4.51 4.37 -9.77
CA ALA A 112 -4.69 3.91 -11.15
C ALA A 112 -4.25 4.96 -12.18
N GLU A 113 -4.58 6.22 -11.94
CA GLU A 113 -4.16 7.32 -12.78
C GLU A 113 -2.63 7.52 -12.76
N MET A 114 -2.01 7.48 -11.58
CA MET A 114 -0.55 7.52 -11.43
C MET A 114 0.09 6.39 -12.20
N TYR A 115 -0.42 5.16 -12.08
CA TYR A 115 0.08 4.01 -12.82
C TYR A 115 0.04 4.23 -14.33
N ARG A 116 -1.12 4.65 -14.89
CA ARG A 116 -1.28 4.89 -16.34
C ARG A 116 -0.37 6.01 -16.88
N ARG A 117 -0.03 6.99 -16.04
CA ARG A 117 0.83 8.12 -16.41
C ARG A 117 2.32 7.77 -16.42
N GLN A 118 2.72 6.61 -15.90
CA GLN A 118 4.12 6.21 -15.91
C GLN A 118 4.58 5.91 -17.34
N GLU A 119 5.73 6.46 -17.74
CA GLU A 119 6.34 6.16 -19.04
C GLU A 119 6.66 4.66 -19.22
N SER A 120 6.92 3.96 -18.10
CA SER A 120 7.19 2.53 -18.06
C SER A 120 6.01 1.66 -18.49
N VAL A 121 4.77 2.16 -18.46
CA VAL A 121 3.59 1.41 -18.96
C VAL A 121 3.51 1.42 -20.49
N GLY A 122 4.22 2.34 -21.16
CA GLY A 122 4.32 2.39 -22.63
C GLY A 122 5.45 1.54 -23.22
N LYS A 123 6.38 1.07 -22.39
CA LYS A 123 7.39 0.07 -22.77
C LYS A 123 6.91 -1.26 -22.17
N GLY A 124 6.90 -2.33 -22.96
CA GLY A 124 6.41 -3.66 -22.54
C GLY A 124 7.00 -4.12 -21.19
N PRO A 125 6.36 -5.12 -20.54
CA PRO A 125 6.55 -5.41 -19.13
C PRO A 125 8.03 -5.44 -18.75
N ALA A 126 8.43 -4.53 -17.86
CA ALA A 126 9.68 -4.69 -17.13
C ALA A 126 9.61 -6.05 -16.44
N ALA A 127 10.61 -6.88 -16.70
CA ALA A 127 10.65 -8.31 -16.40
C ALA A 127 10.06 -8.66 -15.03
N ASP A 128 9.35 -9.78 -15.00
CA ASP A 128 8.90 -10.47 -13.79
C ASP A 128 10.06 -10.56 -12.79
N ASP A 129 10.01 -9.73 -11.76
CA ASP A 129 10.87 -9.83 -10.59
C ASP A 129 10.14 -10.74 -9.58
N ASP A 130 10.26 -12.05 -9.86
CA ASP A 130 9.87 -13.16 -9.00
C ASP A 130 10.81 -13.17 -7.77
N PHE A 131 10.54 -12.30 -6.80
CA PHE A 131 11.24 -12.28 -5.51
C PHE A 131 10.33 -12.89 -4.43
N GLU A 132 10.55 -14.18 -4.17
CA GLU A 132 10.16 -14.82 -2.91
C GLU A 132 10.96 -14.20 -1.76
N TYR A 133 10.27 -13.86 -0.66
CA TYR A 133 10.86 -13.46 0.62
C TYR A 133 10.96 -14.67 1.53
#